data_AF-A0A7S1FFS5-F1
#
_entry.id   AF-A0A7S1FFS5-F1
#
_cell.length_a   1.000
_cell.length_b   1.000
_cell.length_c   1.000
_cell.angle_alpha   90.00
_cell.angle_beta   90.00
_cell.angle_gamma   90.00
#
_symmetry.space_group_name_H-M   'P 1'
#
loop_
_entity.id
_entity.type
_entity.pdbx_description
1 polymer ?
#
loop_
_entity_poly.entity_id
_entity_poly.type
_entity_poly.pdbx_seq_one_letter_code
_entity_poly.pdbx_strand_id
1 'polypeptide(L)'
;AAMHRDTGWQLMFHNRWWANDTIYGGLWVRENHSVAYPGNAMALPLDESFWHELLREAQALGLTTLFMDWLWTEFLGMEVTQRTATAATEWLRRMSCAAERLDITILYCMVLPRHVVASAEFPAVTQV
;
A
#
# COMPACT_ATOMS: atom_id res chain seq x y z
N ALA A 1 -5.48 18.47 5.09
CA ALA A 1 -6.16 18.43 6.40
C ALA A 1 -6.01 19.79 7.08
N ALA A 2 -6.91 20.17 8.01
CA ALA A 2 -6.78 21.44 8.76
C ALA A 2 -5.40 21.58 9.40
N MET A 3 -4.91 20.50 10.03
CA MET A 3 -3.57 20.42 10.60
C MET A 3 -2.45 20.84 9.62
N HIS A 4 -2.36 20.22 8.44
CA HIS A 4 -1.34 20.60 7.44
C HIS A 4 -1.43 22.07 7.03
N ARG A 5 -2.65 22.60 6.82
CA ARG A 5 -2.84 24.01 6.42
C ARG A 5 -2.43 24.99 7.51
N ASP A 6 -2.70 24.65 8.76
CA ASP A 6 -2.50 25.55 9.89
C ASP A 6 -1.04 25.52 10.38
N THR A 7 -0.34 24.39 10.26
CA THR A 7 1.03 24.22 10.79
C THR A 7 2.11 24.15 9.71
N GLY A 8 1.75 23.88 8.45
CA GLY A 8 2.70 23.57 7.37
C GLY A 8 3.42 22.23 7.54
N TRP A 9 3.03 21.40 8.52
CA TRP A 9 3.68 20.11 8.76
C TRP A 9 3.37 19.11 7.65
N GLN A 10 4.41 18.44 7.18
CA GLN A 10 4.28 17.29 6.29
C GLN A 10 3.69 16.10 7.04
N LEU A 11 2.82 15.34 6.38
CA LEU A 11 2.12 14.23 6.99
C LEU A 11 2.62 12.90 6.44
N MET A 12 2.81 11.95 7.35
CA MET A 12 3.00 10.54 7.02
C MET A 12 1.67 9.82 7.29
N PHE A 13 1.12 9.16 6.28
CA PHE A 13 -0.12 8.39 6.44
C PHE A 13 0.19 6.92 6.62
N HIS A 14 -0.30 6.38 7.72
CA HIS A 14 -0.15 4.98 8.11
C HIS A 14 -1.23 4.13 7.45
N ASN A 15 -0.84 3.03 6.83
CA ASN A 15 -1.70 1.98 6.34
C ASN A 15 -1.24 0.63 6.90
N ARG A 16 -2.16 -0.14 7.48
CA ARG A 16 -1.84 -1.46 8.06
C ARG A 16 -2.11 -2.60 7.09
N TRP A 17 -3.31 -2.64 6.51
CA TRP A 17 -3.70 -3.57 5.46
C TRP A 17 -4.98 -3.06 4.82
N TRP A 18 -5.33 -3.61 3.67
CA TRP A 18 -6.59 -3.35 2.98
C TRP A 18 -7.61 -4.40 3.38
N ALA A 19 -8.83 -3.96 3.69
CA ALA A 19 -9.93 -4.87 3.99
C ALA A 19 -10.81 -5.07 2.75
N ASN A 20 -11.34 -6.29 2.58
CA ASN A 20 -12.17 -6.64 1.43
C ASN A 20 -13.60 -6.05 1.52
N ASP A 21 -14.05 -5.68 2.71
CA ASP A 21 -15.35 -5.06 3.00
C ASP A 21 -15.32 -3.52 2.90
N THR A 22 -14.29 -2.96 2.29
CA THR A 22 -14.24 -1.52 2.00
C THR A 22 -15.17 -1.17 0.83
N ILE A 23 -15.62 0.09 0.76
CA ILE A 23 -16.35 0.61 -0.41
C ILE A 23 -15.54 0.49 -1.72
N TYR A 24 -14.24 0.28 -1.62
CA TYR A 24 -13.31 0.04 -2.72
C TYR A 24 -13.25 -1.45 -3.14
N GLY A 25 -13.81 -2.34 -2.33
CA GLY A 25 -13.82 -3.80 -2.54
C GLY A 25 -14.49 -4.22 -3.84
N GLY A 26 -15.53 -3.49 -4.27
CA GLY A 26 -16.25 -3.78 -5.52
C GLY A 26 -15.62 -3.23 -6.81
N LEU A 27 -14.65 -2.31 -6.72
CA LEU A 27 -14.07 -1.63 -7.89
C LEU A 27 -12.64 -2.10 -8.20
N TRP A 28 -11.82 -2.42 -7.18
CA TRP A 28 -10.36 -2.52 -7.38
C TRP A 28 -9.67 -3.66 -6.61
N VAL A 29 -10.43 -4.45 -5.85
CA VAL A 29 -9.93 -5.56 -5.03
C VAL A 29 -10.36 -6.87 -5.67
N ARG A 30 -9.39 -7.68 -6.12
CA ARG A 30 -9.69 -9.10 -6.39
C ARG A 30 -9.80 -9.79 -5.04
N GLU A 31 -11.02 -10.19 -4.68
CA GLU A 31 -11.27 -11.02 -3.51
C GLU A 31 -10.33 -12.23 -3.53
N ASN A 32 -9.48 -12.32 -2.51
CA ASN A 32 -8.83 -13.57 -2.18
C ASN A 32 -8.84 -13.70 -0.67
N HIS A 33 -9.45 -14.78 -0.21
CA HIS A 33 -9.69 -15.04 1.20
C HIS A 33 -8.39 -14.93 1.99
N SER A 34 -8.37 -14.03 2.98
CA SER A 34 -7.32 -14.04 4.01
C SER A 34 -7.38 -15.38 4.73
N VAL A 35 -6.24 -16.05 4.82
CA VAL A 35 -6.10 -17.32 5.57
C VAL A 35 -5.71 -17.06 7.02
N ALA A 36 -5.29 -15.82 7.35
CA ALA A 36 -4.61 -15.50 8.61
C ALA A 36 -5.53 -14.90 9.69
N TYR A 37 -6.66 -14.30 9.35
CA TYR A 37 -7.52 -13.61 10.31
C TYR A 37 -8.99 -14.01 10.18
N PRO A 38 -9.56 -14.79 11.12
CA PRO A 38 -10.99 -15.07 11.13
C PRO A 38 -11.77 -13.79 11.47
N GLY A 39 -12.58 -13.31 10.53
CA GLY A 39 -13.53 -12.20 10.74
C GLY A 39 -13.44 -11.07 9.73
N ASN A 40 -12.24 -10.74 9.23
CA ASN A 40 -12.01 -9.73 8.19
C ASN A 40 -11.08 -10.29 7.11
N ALA A 41 -11.55 -10.35 5.86
CA ALA A 41 -10.68 -10.73 4.76
C ALA A 41 -9.82 -9.54 4.33
N MET A 42 -8.56 -9.82 4.01
CA MET A 42 -7.63 -8.84 3.47
C MET A 42 -7.86 -8.69 1.97
N ALA A 43 -7.41 -7.56 1.46
CA ALA A 43 -7.53 -7.15 0.08
C ALA A 43 -6.14 -6.81 -0.46
N LEU A 44 -5.97 -6.89 -1.77
CA LEU A 44 -4.72 -6.52 -2.40
C LEU A 44 -5.05 -5.68 -3.64
N PRO A 45 -5.01 -4.33 -3.53
CA PRO A 45 -5.38 -3.43 -4.61
C PRO A 45 -4.37 -3.57 -5.76
N LEU A 46 -4.82 -4.25 -6.81
CA LEU A 46 -4.00 -4.46 -8.01
C LEU A 46 -4.25 -3.38 -9.05
N ASP A 47 -5.26 -2.52 -8.93
CA ASP A 47 -5.46 -1.48 -9.92
C ASP A 47 -4.50 -0.30 -9.70
N GLU A 48 -3.87 0.19 -10.76
CA GLU A 48 -3.00 1.36 -10.68
C GLU A 48 -3.79 2.66 -10.50
N SER A 49 -5.01 2.74 -11.04
CA SER A 49 -5.91 3.88 -10.87
C SER A 49 -6.30 4.06 -9.40
N PHE A 50 -6.55 2.96 -8.68
CA PHE A 50 -6.77 2.98 -7.23
C PHE A 50 -5.63 3.70 -6.49
N TRP A 51 -4.38 3.30 -6.74
CA TRP A 51 -3.23 3.90 -6.07
C TRP A 51 -3.07 5.37 -6.41
N HIS A 52 -3.25 5.72 -7.68
CA HIS A 52 -3.13 7.11 -8.10
C HIS A 52 -4.21 8.00 -7.48
N GLU A 53 -5.48 7.56 -7.46
CA GLU A 53 -6.58 8.33 -6.88
C GLU A 53 -6.42 8.49 -5.37
N LEU A 54 -6.16 7.38 -4.66
CA LEU A 54 -5.92 7.39 -3.22
C LEU A 54 -4.79 8.35 -2.83
N LEU A 55 -3.64 8.24 -3.50
CA LEU A 55 -2.47 9.03 -3.16
C LEU A 55 -2.64 10.50 -3.55
N ARG A 56 -3.33 10.80 -4.66
CA ARG A 56 -3.66 12.17 -5.06
C ARG A 56 -4.57 12.85 -4.02
N GLU A 57 -5.59 12.13 -3.55
CA GLU A 57 -6.48 12.64 -2.50
C GLU A 57 -5.73 12.82 -1.18
N ALA A 58 -4.88 11.88 -0.80
CA ALA A 58 -4.07 11.99 0.41
C ALA A 58 -3.03 13.13 0.33
N GLN A 59 -2.43 13.36 -0.85
CA GLN A 59 -1.52 14.48 -1.07
C GLN A 59 -2.21 15.83 -0.88
N ALA A 60 -3.45 15.98 -1.36
CA ALA A 60 -4.27 17.17 -1.10
C ALA A 60 -4.53 17.40 0.40
N LEU A 61 -4.37 16.36 1.22
CA LEU A 61 -4.44 16.46 2.69
C LEU A 61 -3.10 16.80 3.36
N GLY A 62 -1.98 16.80 2.63
CA GLY A 62 -0.63 17.07 3.13
C GLY A 62 0.29 15.84 3.21
N LEU A 63 -0.09 14.71 2.61
CA LEU A 63 0.73 13.50 2.57
C LEU A 63 2.04 13.74 1.80
N THR A 64 3.16 13.36 2.40
CA THR A 64 4.48 13.27 1.73
C THR A 64 5.09 11.86 1.78
N THR A 65 4.67 11.05 2.75
CA THR A 65 5.17 9.68 2.93
C THR A 65 4.03 8.71 3.23
N LEU A 66 3.80 7.76 2.34
CA LEU A 66 2.96 6.60 2.65
C LEU A 66 3.75 5.64 3.54
N PHE A 67 3.16 5.23 4.64
CA PHE A 67 3.74 4.27 5.56
C PHE A 67 2.96 2.96 5.52
N MET A 68 3.58 1.90 4.98
CA MET A 68 3.05 0.53 4.97
C MET A 68 3.51 -0.22 6.22
N ASP A 69 2.64 -0.27 7.22
CA ASP A 69 2.85 -0.98 8.47
C ASP A 69 2.52 -2.46 8.32
N TRP A 70 3.29 -3.33 8.99
CA TRP A 70 3.03 -4.77 9.01
C TRP A 70 2.94 -5.40 7.60
N LEU A 71 3.81 -4.98 6.68
CA LEU A 71 3.75 -5.42 5.28
C LEU A 71 3.86 -6.94 5.13
N TRP A 72 4.62 -7.63 5.99
CA TRP A 72 4.70 -9.09 6.00
C TRP A 72 3.35 -9.77 6.31
N THR A 73 2.49 -9.14 7.11
CA THR A 73 1.21 -9.70 7.55
C THR A 73 0.24 -9.76 6.38
N GLU A 74 0.11 -8.66 5.63
CA GLU A 74 -0.72 -8.63 4.41
C GLU A 74 -0.14 -9.53 3.32
N PHE A 75 1.19 -9.50 3.15
CA PHE A 75 1.86 -10.40 2.21
C PHE A 75 1.58 -11.87 2.54
N LEU A 76 1.86 -12.36 3.76
CA LEU A 76 1.69 -13.78 4.09
C LEU A 76 0.24 -14.21 4.27
N GLY A 77 -0.63 -13.29 4.69
CA GLY A 77 -2.04 -13.63 4.94
C GLY A 77 -2.90 -13.65 3.67
N MET A 78 -2.40 -13.15 2.54
CA MET A 78 -3.08 -13.22 1.25
C MET A 78 -2.62 -14.45 0.46
N GLU A 79 -3.53 -15.39 0.17
CA GLU A 79 -3.18 -16.61 -0.59
C GLU A 79 -2.59 -16.30 -1.98
N VAL A 80 -3.07 -15.23 -2.62
CA VAL A 80 -2.66 -14.83 -3.98
C VAL A 80 -1.16 -14.52 -4.08
N THR A 81 -0.57 -13.93 -3.04
CA THR A 81 0.87 -13.60 -3.03
C THR A 81 1.73 -14.86 -2.86
N GLN A 82 1.14 -15.94 -2.34
CA GLN A 82 1.81 -17.22 -2.13
C GLN A 82 1.66 -18.17 -3.33
N ARG A 83 0.57 -18.02 -4.11
CA ARG A 83 0.24 -18.89 -5.25
C ARG A 83 0.51 -18.28 -6.61
N THR A 84 0.58 -16.96 -6.70
CA THR A 84 0.83 -16.25 -7.97
C THR A 84 2.21 -15.60 -7.93
N ALA A 85 3.06 -15.99 -8.89
CA ALA A 85 4.45 -15.52 -8.96
C ALA A 85 4.57 -13.99 -9.12
N THR A 86 3.57 -13.32 -9.71
CA THR A 86 3.64 -11.88 -10.02
C THR A 86 2.77 -11.00 -9.13
N ALA A 87 1.76 -11.55 -8.43
CA ALA A 87 0.73 -10.73 -7.77
C ALA A 87 1.31 -9.77 -6.72
N ALA A 88 2.23 -10.24 -5.88
CA ALA A 88 2.88 -9.40 -4.87
C ALA A 88 3.77 -8.32 -5.50
N THR A 89 4.54 -8.68 -6.53
CA THR A 89 5.41 -7.72 -7.22
C THR A 89 4.59 -6.68 -7.97
N GLU A 90 3.50 -7.07 -8.63
CA GLU A 90 2.59 -6.13 -9.30
C GLU A 90 1.93 -5.18 -8.31
N TRP A 91 1.51 -5.66 -7.15
CA TRP A 91 0.96 -4.83 -6.10
C TRP A 91 1.94 -3.76 -5.61
N LEU A 92 3.13 -4.18 -5.19
CA LEU A 92 4.16 -3.25 -4.71
C LEU A 92 4.62 -2.28 -5.81
N ARG A 93 4.76 -2.76 -7.05
CA ARG A 93 5.15 -1.93 -8.19
C ARG A 93 4.10 -0.88 -8.52
N ARG A 94 2.82 -1.24 -8.61
CA ARG A 94 1.74 -0.30 -8.96
C ARG A 94 1.57 0.78 -7.89
N MET A 95 1.69 0.41 -6.61
CA MET A 95 1.75 1.36 -5.50
C MET A 95 2.95 2.31 -5.63
N SER A 96 4.16 1.78 -5.87
CA SER A 96 5.37 2.59 -6.05
C SER A 96 5.30 3.54 -7.23
N CYS A 97 4.81 3.09 -8.40
CA CYS A 97 4.70 3.92 -9.59
C CYS A 97 3.71 5.07 -9.38
N ALA A 98 2.61 4.84 -8.67
CA ALA A 98 1.66 5.90 -8.33
C ALA A 98 2.27 6.93 -7.37
N ALA A 99 3.03 6.48 -6.37
CA ALA A 99 3.72 7.35 -5.44
C ALA A 99 4.80 8.19 -6.12
N GLU A 100 5.60 7.58 -7.00
CA GLU A 100 6.64 8.27 -7.77
C GLU A 100 6.05 9.39 -8.65
N ARG A 101 4.95 9.13 -9.36
CA ARG A 101 4.28 10.14 -10.19
C ARG A 101 3.73 11.33 -9.40
N LEU A 102 3.53 11.15 -8.11
CA LEU A 102 3.00 12.17 -7.22
C LEU A 102 4.06 12.74 -6.28
N ASP A 103 5.34 12.40 -6.45
CA ASP A 103 6.44 12.83 -5.56
C ASP A 103 6.18 12.46 -4.08
N ILE A 104 5.62 11.27 -3.88
CA ILE A 104 5.35 10.69 -2.56
C ILE A 104 6.38 9.59 -2.29
N THR A 105 6.96 9.61 -1.09
CA THR A 105 7.85 8.56 -0.62
C THR A 105 7.08 7.44 0.07
N ILE A 106 7.68 6.25 0.15
CA ILE A 106 7.11 5.08 0.81
C ILE A 106 8.10 4.56 1.85
N LEU A 107 7.59 4.32 3.06
CA LEU A 107 8.24 3.59 4.13
C LEU A 107 7.59 2.21 4.24
N TYR A 108 8.38 1.14 4.14
CA TYR A 108 7.92 -0.20 4.50
C TYR A 108 8.35 -0.54 5.94
N CYS A 109 7.48 -1.18 6.72
CA CYS A 109 7.79 -1.66 8.07
C CYS A 109 7.44 -3.13 8.25
N MET A 110 8.18 -3.78 9.15
CA MET A 110 8.07 -5.21 9.45
C MET A 110 8.12 -6.02 8.15
N VAL A 111 9.15 -5.77 7.35
CA VAL A 111 9.29 -6.38 6.04
C VAL A 111 9.90 -7.78 6.13
N LEU A 112 9.65 -8.60 5.10
CA LEU A 112 10.45 -9.79 4.83
C LEU A 112 11.72 -9.40 4.07
N PRO A 113 12.84 -10.15 4.16
CA PRO A 113 14.05 -9.85 3.40
C PRO A 113 13.82 -9.72 1.89
N ARG A 114 12.86 -10.46 1.33
CA ARG A 114 12.48 -10.37 -0.08
C ARG A 114 11.85 -9.03 -0.46
N HIS A 115 11.20 -8.32 0.46
CA HIS A 115 10.69 -6.97 0.21
C HIS A 115 11.83 -5.95 0.13
N VAL A 116 12.89 -6.12 0.93
CA VAL A 116 14.10 -5.27 0.88
C VAL A 116 14.82 -5.43 -0.46
N VAL A 117 14.90 -6.67 -0.98
CA VAL A 117 15.47 -6.90 -2.31
C VAL A 117 14.58 -6.30 -3.40
N ALA A 118 13.26 -6.50 -3.31
CA ALA A 118 12.31 -5.95 -4.27
C ALA A 118 12.26 -4.41 -4.27
N SER A 119 12.46 -3.77 -3.11
CA SER A 119 12.43 -2.30 -3.01
C SER A 119 13.53 -1.61 -3.81
N ALA A 120 14.59 -2.31 -4.17
CA ALA A 120 15.61 -1.77 -5.08
C ALA A 120 15.05 -1.44 -6.48
N GLU A 121 13.93 -2.05 -6.89
CA GLU A 121 13.24 -1.73 -8.14
C GLU A 121 12.29 -0.51 -8.03
N PHE A 122 12.08 0.03 -6.81
CA PHE A 122 11.01 0.96 -6.48
C PHE A 122 11.58 2.28 -5.95
N PRO A 123 11.87 3.29 -6.80
CA PRO A 123 12.49 4.54 -6.36
C PRO A 123 11.70 5.31 -5.29
N ALA A 124 10.38 5.17 -5.27
CA ALA A 124 9.53 5.78 -4.25
C ALA A 124 9.75 5.18 -2.85
N VAL A 125 10.27 3.94 -2.75
CA VAL A 125 10.56 3.30 -1.47
C VAL A 125 11.91 3.77 -0.95
N THR A 126 11.90 4.75 -0.06
CA THR A 126 13.13 5.38 0.47
C THR A 126 13.58 4.77 1.79
N GLN A 127 12.72 4.00 2.46
CA GLN A 127 13.00 3.38 3.76
C GLN A 127 12.30 2.00 3.87
N VAL A 128 12.99 1.04 4.50
CA VAL A 128 12.58 -0.36 4.75
C VAL A 128 12.97 -0.80 6.15
#